data_AF-A0A7S0ERD0-F1
#
_entry.id   AF-A0A7S0ERD0-F1
#
_cell.length_a   1.000
_cell.length_b   1.000
_cell.length_c   1.000
_cell.angle_alpha   90.00
_cell.angle_beta   90.00
_cell.angle_gamma   90.00
#
_symmetry.space_group_name_H-M   'P 1'
#
loop_
_entity.id
_entity.type
_entity.pdbx_description
1 polymer ?
#
loop_
_entity_poly.entity_id
_entity_poly.type
_entity_poly.pdbx_seq_one_letter_code
_entity_poly.pdbx_strand_id
1 'polypeptide(L)'
;RAEPALKPGAFYGGNVDVPLSKVGEAEALAAARLIAADYGAQIGTIWSSPMKRARFGARAVGTALASAAETWSPPLPVEEFEAFREIDRGPIGTGWTDLTPEEIEARDGPDAIWRCANEQTLGAWRE
;
A
#
# COMPACT_ATOMS: atom_id res chain seq x y z
N ARG A 1 -7.88 -17.76 3.75
CA ARG A 1 -6.49 -18.07 3.35
C ARG A 1 -5.60 -17.49 4.44
N ALA A 2 -4.67 -18.26 5.01
CA ALA A 2 -3.71 -17.71 5.98
C ALA A 2 -2.89 -16.61 5.29
N GLU A 3 -2.67 -15.49 5.97
CA GLU A 3 -1.81 -14.43 5.44
C GLU A 3 -0.39 -14.99 5.31
N PRO A 4 0.30 -14.76 4.18
CA PRO A 4 1.67 -15.23 4.05
C PRO A 4 2.51 -14.55 5.11
N ALA A 5 3.13 -15.36 5.98
CA ALA A 5 4.06 -14.88 6.99
C ALA A 5 5.35 -14.47 6.30
N LEU A 6 5.41 -13.22 5.85
CA LEU A 6 6.63 -12.63 5.30
C LEU A 6 7.64 -12.40 6.43
N LYS A 7 8.93 -12.50 6.11
CA LYS A 7 10.01 -12.15 7.04
C LYS A 7 9.88 -10.67 7.45
N PRO A 8 10.21 -10.31 8.70
CA PRO A 8 10.32 -8.91 9.11
C PRO A 8 11.29 -8.14 8.21
N GLY A 9 10.87 -6.97 7.71
CA GLY A 9 11.69 -6.15 6.82
C GLY A 9 11.76 -6.62 5.36
N ALA A 10 11.05 -7.70 5.01
CA ALA A 10 11.03 -8.17 3.63
C ALA A 10 10.16 -7.30 2.71
N PHE A 11 10.55 -7.28 1.43
CA PHE A 11 9.79 -6.69 0.35
C PHE A 11 8.51 -7.49 0.07
N TYR A 12 7.48 -6.77 -0.39
CA TYR A 12 6.26 -7.30 -0.95
C TYR A 12 5.75 -6.38 -2.06
N GLY A 13 4.99 -6.95 -3.01
CA GLY A 13 4.44 -6.23 -4.15
C GLY A 13 2.92 -6.25 -4.23
N GLY A 14 2.40 -5.95 -5.42
CA GLY A 14 0.98 -6.08 -5.76
C GLY A 14 0.44 -7.52 -5.77
N ASN A 15 1.33 -8.51 -5.88
CA ASN A 15 1.01 -9.94 -5.81
C ASN A 15 0.65 -10.44 -4.40
N VAL A 16 0.99 -9.68 -3.35
CA VAL A 16 0.69 -10.08 -1.98
C VAL A 16 -0.16 -9.03 -1.27
N ASP A 17 -1.31 -9.50 -0.76
CA ASP A 17 -2.25 -8.68 -0.01
C ASP A 17 -2.03 -8.81 1.50
N VAL A 18 -1.05 -8.02 1.99
CA VAL A 18 -0.78 -7.86 3.42
C VAL A 18 -1.57 -6.71 4.03
N PRO A 19 -2.01 -6.82 5.29
CA PRO A 19 -2.56 -5.69 6.04
C PRO A 19 -1.47 -4.69 6.42
N LEU A 20 -1.88 -3.52 6.92
CA LEU A 20 -0.94 -2.57 7.54
C LEU A 20 -0.40 -3.13 8.86
N SER A 21 0.78 -2.66 9.25
CA SER A 21 1.24 -2.81 10.64
C SER A 21 0.44 -1.89 11.56
N LYS A 22 0.51 -2.09 12.88
CA LYS A 22 -0.13 -1.19 13.86
C LYS A 22 0.34 0.27 13.72
N VAL A 23 1.61 0.47 13.38
CA VAL A 23 2.17 1.80 13.12
C VAL A 23 1.56 2.38 11.84
N GLY A 24 1.51 1.60 10.76
CA GLY A 24 0.89 2.02 9.50
C GLY A 24 -0.59 2.33 9.62
N GLU A 25 -1.35 1.59 10.44
CA GLU A 25 -2.73 1.91 10.76
C GLU A 25 -2.85 3.25 11.49
N ALA A 26 -1.99 3.50 12.48
CA ALA A 26 -1.97 4.76 13.21
C ALA A 26 -1.64 5.96 12.30
N GLU A 27 -0.67 5.80 11.41
CA GLU A 27 -0.29 6.79 10.39
C GLU A 27 -1.46 7.07 9.44
N ALA A 28 -2.12 6.03 8.93
CA ALA A 28 -3.28 6.17 8.04
C ALA A 28 -4.44 6.91 8.72
N LEU A 29 -4.73 6.60 9.99
CA LEU A 29 -5.76 7.31 10.77
C LEU A 29 -5.39 8.76 11.05
N ALA A 30 -4.12 9.05 11.32
CA ALA A 30 -3.64 10.42 11.52
C ALA A 30 -3.74 11.25 10.24
N ALA A 31 -3.31 10.69 9.10
CA ALA A 31 -3.43 11.30 7.79
C ALA A 31 -4.90 11.55 7.42
N ALA A 32 -5.80 10.59 7.68
CA ALA A 32 -7.22 10.75 7.43
C ALA A 32 -7.84 11.92 8.19
N ARG A 33 -7.47 12.10 9.47
CA ARG A 33 -7.93 13.24 10.27
C ARG A 33 -7.44 14.58 9.71
N LEU A 34 -6.17 14.64 9.31
CA LEU A 34 -5.59 15.84 8.69
C LEU A 34 -6.30 16.19 7.38
N ILE A 35 -6.52 15.19 6.51
CA ILE A 35 -7.23 15.36 5.24
C ILE A 35 -8.64 15.92 5.46
N ALA A 36 -9.38 15.35 6.42
CA ALA A 36 -10.73 15.81 6.72
C ALA A 36 -10.76 17.25 7.25
N ALA A 37 -9.82 17.60 8.13
CA ALA A 37 -9.75 18.94 8.72
C ALA A 37 -9.38 20.03 7.70
N ASP A 38 -8.37 19.76 6.86
CA ASP A 38 -7.75 20.80 6.03
C ASP A 38 -8.31 20.83 4.61
N TYR A 39 -8.82 19.69 4.11
CA TYR A 39 -9.20 19.51 2.72
C TYR A 39 -10.62 18.95 2.55
N GLY A 40 -11.35 18.67 3.62
CA GLY A 40 -12.59 17.89 3.54
C GLY A 40 -13.64 18.44 2.58
N ALA A 41 -13.80 19.76 2.51
CA ALA A 41 -14.73 20.43 1.60
C ALA A 41 -14.36 20.27 0.10
N GLN A 42 -13.13 19.87 -0.22
CA GLN A 42 -12.62 19.74 -1.60
C GLN A 42 -12.69 18.28 -2.10
N ILE A 43 -12.90 17.31 -1.22
CA ILE A 43 -12.88 15.89 -1.57
C ILE A 43 -14.27 15.45 -2.01
N GLY A 44 -14.44 15.22 -3.32
CA GLY A 44 -15.67 14.69 -3.89
C GLY A 44 -15.69 13.17 -4.06
N THR A 45 -14.54 12.50 -4.12
CA THR A 45 -14.44 11.07 -4.40
C THR A 45 -13.16 10.49 -3.79
N ILE A 46 -13.20 9.21 -3.40
CA ILE A 46 -12.03 8.47 -2.92
C ILE A 46 -11.82 7.26 -3.81
N TRP A 47 -10.60 7.12 -4.31
CA TRP A 47 -10.16 5.97 -5.08
C TRP A 47 -9.04 5.23 -4.36
N SER A 48 -9.01 3.91 -4.50
CA SER A 48 -7.98 3.07 -3.88
C SER A 48 -7.59 1.91 -4.80
N SER A 49 -6.41 1.34 -4.58
CA SER A 49 -6.17 -0.02 -5.02
C SER A 49 -6.99 -1.01 -4.19
N PRO A 50 -7.26 -2.22 -4.70
CA PRO A 50 -8.02 -3.25 -3.98
C PRO A 50 -7.24 -3.90 -2.82
N MET A 51 -6.00 -3.47 -2.59
CA MET A 51 -5.09 -4.01 -1.56
C MET A 51 -5.59 -3.60 -0.16
N LYS A 52 -5.71 -4.53 0.79
CA LYS A 52 -6.16 -4.28 2.18
C LYS A 52 -5.49 -3.06 2.80
N ARG A 53 -4.17 -2.95 2.66
CA ARG A 53 -3.37 -1.84 3.18
C ARG A 53 -3.79 -0.47 2.61
N ALA A 54 -4.08 -0.39 1.32
CA ALA A 54 -4.51 0.85 0.68
C ALA A 54 -5.98 1.17 1.02
N ARG A 55 -6.85 0.14 0.95
CA ARG A 55 -8.27 0.26 1.30
C ARG A 55 -8.50 0.72 2.72
N PHE A 56 -7.66 0.29 3.66
CA PHE A 56 -7.74 0.74 5.05
C PHE A 56 -7.59 2.26 5.13
N GLY A 57 -6.54 2.82 4.54
CA GLY A 57 -6.32 4.27 4.52
C GLY A 57 -7.44 5.03 3.79
N ALA A 58 -7.87 4.55 2.63
CA ALA A 58 -8.95 5.16 1.87
C ALA A 58 -10.28 5.19 2.65
N ARG A 59 -10.64 4.08 3.31
CA ARG A 59 -11.83 4.02 4.16
C ARG A 59 -11.71 4.90 5.40
N ALA A 60 -10.52 4.97 6.00
CA ALA A 60 -10.25 5.88 7.12
C ALA A 60 -10.52 7.34 6.73
N VAL A 61 -10.13 7.76 5.53
CA VAL A 61 -10.45 9.10 4.99
C VAL A 61 -11.97 9.27 4.86
N GLY A 62 -12.67 8.33 4.22
CA GLY A 62 -14.13 8.40 4.06
C GLY A 62 -14.86 8.51 5.40
N THR A 63 -14.43 7.75 6.42
CA THR A 63 -14.96 7.84 7.79
C THR A 63 -14.62 9.18 8.46
N ALA A 64 -13.40 9.68 8.29
CA ALA A 64 -12.99 10.96 8.88
C ALA A 64 -13.77 12.14 8.30
N LEU A 65 -13.99 12.16 6.99
CA LEU A 65 -14.83 13.16 6.31
C LEU A 65 -16.25 13.17 6.85
N ALA A 66 -16.88 12.00 6.96
CA ALA A 66 -18.21 11.88 7.52
C ALA A 66 -18.29 12.31 9.00
N SER A 67 -17.24 12.03 9.77
CA SER A 67 -17.16 12.41 11.18
C SER A 67 -16.95 13.91 11.40
N ALA A 68 -16.35 14.60 10.42
CA ALA A 68 -16.11 16.04 10.47
C ALA A 68 -17.28 16.88 9.94
N ALA A 69 -18.30 16.25 9.35
CA ALA A 69 -19.46 16.96 8.81
C ALA A 69 -20.34 17.55 9.93
N GLU A 70 -20.85 18.77 9.72
CA GLU A 70 -21.75 19.45 10.68
C GLU A 70 -23.08 18.72 10.87
N THR A 71 -23.52 18.01 9.84
CA THR A 71 -24.71 17.15 9.87
C THR A 71 -24.29 15.72 9.62
N TRP A 72 -25.09 14.77 10.14
CA TRP A 72 -24.81 13.36 9.94
C TRP A 72 -24.73 13.04 8.44
N SER A 73 -23.63 12.41 8.05
CA SER A 73 -23.42 11.88 6.70
C SER A 73 -22.80 10.49 6.80
N PRO A 74 -23.11 9.58 5.86
CA PRO A 74 -22.43 8.30 5.79
C PRO A 74 -20.97 8.51 5.32
N PRO A 75 -20.04 7.59 5.66
CA PRO A 75 -18.70 7.58 5.08
C PRO A 75 -18.74 7.65 3.55
N LEU A 76 -17.91 8.51 2.97
CA LEU A 76 -17.79 8.61 1.51
C LEU A 76 -17.31 7.25 0.96
N PRO A 77 -17.97 6.69 -0.08
CA PRO A 77 -17.60 5.39 -0.61
C PRO A 77 -16.22 5.44 -1.28
N VAL A 78 -15.55 4.29 -1.25
CA VAL A 78 -14.25 4.09 -1.90
C VAL A 78 -14.48 3.26 -3.16
N GLU A 79 -14.09 3.77 -4.32
CA GLU A 79 -14.04 2.97 -5.54
C GLU A 79 -12.65 2.35 -5.70
N GLU A 80 -12.63 1.06 -5.98
CA GLU A 80 -11.40 0.27 -6.05
C GLU A 80 -11.02 0.02 -7.51
N PHE A 81 -9.79 0.35 -7.90
CA PHE A 81 -9.28 0.17 -9.25
C PHE A 81 -8.05 -0.76 -9.24
N GLU A 82 -8.11 -1.85 -10.00
CA GLU A 82 -6.97 -2.77 -10.16
C GLU A 82 -5.73 -2.08 -10.74
N ALA A 83 -5.92 -1.05 -11.58
CA ALA A 83 -4.82 -0.25 -12.13
C ALA A 83 -3.99 0.49 -11.07
N PHE A 84 -4.50 0.65 -9.84
CA PHE A 84 -3.77 1.28 -8.73
C PHE A 84 -3.02 0.27 -7.87
N ARG A 85 -3.08 -1.02 -8.21
CA ARG A 85 -2.32 -2.05 -7.51
C ARG A 85 -0.82 -1.74 -7.56
N GLU A 86 -0.15 -2.01 -6.45
CA GLU A 86 1.31 -1.89 -6.35
C GLU A 86 2.01 -2.73 -7.42
N ILE A 87 3.21 -2.34 -7.82
CA ILE A 87 4.04 -3.13 -8.73
C ILE A 87 4.24 -4.52 -8.14
N ASP A 88 3.98 -5.53 -8.94
CA ASP A 88 4.22 -6.91 -8.55
C ASP A 88 5.74 -7.19 -8.51
N ARG A 89 6.18 -7.78 -7.39
CA ARG A 89 7.59 -8.01 -7.06
C ARG A 89 8.00 -9.47 -7.29
N GLY A 90 7.22 -10.23 -8.05
CA GLY A 90 7.46 -11.64 -8.34
C GLY A 90 7.15 -12.55 -7.15
N PRO A 91 6.93 -13.86 -7.38
CA PRO A 91 6.47 -14.78 -6.34
C PRO A 91 7.58 -15.14 -5.34
N ILE A 92 7.21 -15.62 -4.16
CA ILE A 92 8.15 -16.10 -3.14
C ILE A 92 9.03 -17.22 -3.72
N GLY A 93 10.33 -17.14 -3.47
CA GLY A 93 11.33 -18.13 -3.89
C GLY A 93 11.98 -17.85 -5.24
N THR A 94 11.37 -17.06 -6.11
CA THR A 94 11.98 -16.65 -7.40
C THR A 94 12.04 -15.13 -7.58
N GLY A 95 11.01 -14.41 -7.17
CA GLY A 95 10.96 -12.94 -7.15
C GLY A 95 11.64 -12.32 -5.92
N TRP A 96 11.30 -11.06 -5.64
CA TRP A 96 11.75 -10.30 -4.47
C TRP A 96 10.80 -10.36 -3.29
N THR A 97 9.57 -10.85 -3.49
CA THR A 97 8.65 -11.05 -2.37
C THR A 97 9.29 -11.99 -1.35
N ASP A 98 9.25 -11.59 -0.06
CA ASP A 98 9.86 -12.31 1.07
C ASP A 98 11.41 -12.25 1.14
N LEU A 99 12.03 -11.37 0.35
CA LEU A 99 13.45 -11.02 0.49
C LEU A 99 13.61 -9.68 1.19
N THR A 100 14.59 -9.60 2.09
CA THR A 100 15.09 -8.34 2.67
C THR A 100 15.88 -7.53 1.63
N PRO A 101 16.04 -6.21 1.82
CA PRO A 101 16.89 -5.40 0.95
C PRO A 101 18.29 -5.99 0.76
N GLU A 102 18.90 -6.49 1.83
CA GLU A 102 20.24 -7.06 1.84
C GLU A 102 20.30 -8.37 1.03
N GLU A 103 19.27 -9.22 1.14
CA GLU A 103 19.15 -10.44 0.33
C GLU A 103 18.99 -10.12 -1.17
N ILE A 104 18.24 -9.06 -1.51
CA ILE A 104 18.06 -8.61 -2.89
C ILE A 104 19.40 -8.13 -3.46
N GLU A 105 20.13 -7.28 -2.74
CA GLU A 105 21.42 -6.76 -3.21
C GLU A 105 22.50 -7.85 -3.31
N ALA A 106 22.53 -8.79 -2.36
CA ALA A 106 23.43 -9.94 -2.43
C ALA A 106 23.15 -10.82 -3.66
N ARG A 107 21.88 -10.95 -4.06
CA ARG A 107 21.44 -11.81 -5.16
C ARG A 107 21.57 -11.15 -6.54
N ASP A 108 21.16 -9.89 -6.65
CA ASP A 108 20.97 -9.19 -7.93
C ASP A 108 21.94 -8.00 -8.09
N GLY A 109 22.89 -7.85 -7.17
CA GLY A 109 23.98 -6.87 -7.19
C GLY A 109 23.68 -5.62 -6.37
N PRO A 110 24.70 -4.80 -6.06
CA PRO A 110 24.53 -3.55 -5.32
C PRO A 110 23.52 -2.66 -6.04
N ASP A 111 22.75 -1.85 -5.32
CA ASP A 111 21.75 -0.93 -5.88
C ASP A 111 20.63 -1.58 -6.72
N ALA A 112 20.42 -2.91 -6.63
CA ALA A 112 19.40 -3.60 -7.42
C ALA A 112 18.02 -2.97 -7.23
N ILE A 113 17.65 -2.64 -6.00
CA ILE A 113 16.37 -1.99 -5.66
C ILE A 113 16.24 -0.64 -6.35
N TRP A 114 17.30 0.17 -6.27
CA TRP A 114 17.33 1.50 -6.90
C TRP A 114 17.22 1.39 -8.42
N ARG A 115 17.97 0.48 -9.05
CA ARG A 115 17.88 0.23 -10.50
C ARG A 115 16.49 -0.25 -10.91
N CYS A 116 15.85 -1.12 -10.13
CA CYS A 116 14.49 -1.56 -10.44
C CYS A 116 13.50 -0.39 -10.38
N ALA A 117 13.64 0.51 -9.39
CA ALA A 117 12.76 1.66 -9.24
C ALA A 117 13.01 2.77 -10.28
N ASN A 118 14.26 3.01 -10.68
CA ASN A 118 14.63 4.19 -11.48
C ASN A 118 14.99 3.86 -12.93
N GLU A 119 15.51 2.67 -13.20
CA GLU A 119 15.94 2.25 -14.53
C GLU A 119 14.96 1.25 -15.16
N GLN A 120 13.85 0.94 -14.47
CA GLN A 120 12.83 -0.02 -14.92
C GLN A 120 13.41 -1.40 -15.28
N THR A 121 14.49 -1.79 -14.62
CA THR A 121 15.12 -3.09 -14.86
C THR A 121 14.23 -4.22 -14.33
N LEU A 122 14.24 -5.35 -15.03
CA LEU A 122 13.42 -6.53 -14.71
C LEU A 122 13.73 -7.15 -13.34
N GLY A 123 14.65 -6.62 -12.52
CA GLY A 123 15.26 -7.29 -11.37
C GLY A 123 14.33 -8.05 -10.41
N ALA A 124 13.07 -7.63 -10.25
CA ALA A 124 12.06 -8.35 -9.44
C ALA A 124 11.50 -9.64 -10.09
N TRP A 125 11.72 -9.81 -11.38
CA TRP A 125 11.24 -10.88 -12.24
C TRP A 125 12.41 -11.57 -12.92
N ARG A 126 12.45 -12.90 -12.85
CA ARG A 126 13.30 -13.72 -13.73
C ARG A 126 12.39 -14.45 -14.71
N GLU A 127 12.81 -14.54 -15.97
CA GLU A 127 12.23 -15.46 -16.96
C GLU A 127 12.40 -16.92 -16.50
#